data_AF-A0A518LP98-F1
#
_entry.id   AF-A0A518LP98-F1
#
_cell.length_a   1.000
_cell.length_b   1.000
_cell.length_c   1.000
_cell.angle_alpha   90.00
_cell.angle_beta   90.00
_cell.angle_gamma   90.00
#
_symmetry.space_group_name_H-M   'P 1'
#
loop_
_entity.id
_entity.type
_entity.pdbx_description
1 polymer ?
#
loop_
_entity_poly.entity_id
_entity_poly.type
_entity_poly.pdbx_seq_one_letter_code
_entity_poly.pdbx_strand_id
1 'polypeptide(L)'
;MTWRARYPRRHIACAGVIQRRFLRLALLAFFAGAGGCASWEGRLDRDFERQVDERLDRITQTRLKNRSSRAPLTIEQGMERQKERRGGTTSAPADAPQTLRLSVGAIREETLRNNLDLQVVVLEPRIARTKVSEERAKFDATISLGASYKKSDLPELDGPTVQLKEQKSALDRAIGAYELSQQSDGMLDKVFGKAAEKALLDYLGARDGNLTKVTEVSQRKEDAALGAGISVPLPTGGVASLRQAFDQNNKLSPVFSDQSLSGTKLTFSQPLLRNAGVDVNNASIRIARLGEKATIAQTKLAAIKILAASEKAYWRVYAARRQLEVRERLAELALQQLELVERRATEGLSAPIEIVRAEVGVAKQQENLIVAQTIDRLVQRDLKRIVNIENVEVNSDTRIIPETDPELVQYFLDANVLADEAVVNRMEMLELELELAADKVRIDFARNQVLPLITLDFEYGLAARGGSLGTAWENTWGYDTGTYGMGIRGEIPVTNEAREAQLRRAKLQRTKRLSTRAARELSIRQEVCDAVDVLNQNWQRILATRRTVIASDANYIAEQKQFEQGKRTMREVFEALGELGEAQLREIAAVVEYQVSLIDLAFATGTLLGYSDVDVGGIDYAQAAP
;
A
#
# COMPACT_ATOMS: atom_id res chain seq x y z
N MET A 1 19.66 -32.63 87.57
CA MET A 1 18.97 -31.75 86.61
C MET A 1 19.83 -31.59 85.38
N THR A 2 19.51 -32.29 84.30
CA THR A 2 19.94 -31.97 82.93
C THR A 2 18.93 -32.63 81.99
N TRP A 3 18.13 -31.82 81.31
CA TRP A 3 17.24 -32.28 80.23
C TRP A 3 17.72 -31.65 78.92
N ARG A 4 18.04 -32.52 77.95
CA ARG A 4 18.31 -32.17 76.55
C ARG A 4 16.98 -31.93 75.84
N ALA A 5 16.84 -30.82 75.15
CA ALA A 5 15.76 -30.59 74.18
C ALA A 5 16.32 -30.65 72.74
N ARG A 6 15.61 -31.39 71.89
CA ARG A 6 15.94 -31.75 70.51
C ARG A 6 14.96 -30.98 69.60
N TYR A 7 15.44 -30.06 68.76
CA TYR A 7 14.61 -29.36 67.76
C TYR A 7 14.63 -30.09 66.40
N PRO A 8 13.49 -30.19 65.66
CA PRO A 8 13.42 -30.96 64.42
C PRO A 8 13.69 -30.10 63.15
N ARG A 9 14.41 -30.70 62.21
CA ARG A 9 14.65 -30.24 60.83
C ARG A 9 13.42 -30.46 59.95
N ARG A 10 12.52 -29.49 59.79
CA ARG A 10 11.46 -29.53 58.76
C ARG A 10 11.02 -28.12 58.31
N HIS A 11 11.86 -27.36 57.60
CA HIS A 11 11.39 -26.14 56.92
C HIS A 11 12.02 -25.84 55.54
N ILE A 12 13.04 -26.57 55.07
CA ILE A 12 13.73 -26.24 53.81
C ILE A 12 13.01 -26.79 52.55
N ALA A 13 12.11 -27.76 52.69
CA ALA A 13 11.44 -28.38 51.55
C ALA A 13 10.22 -27.60 50.99
N CYS A 14 9.67 -26.62 51.72
CA CYS A 14 8.47 -25.89 51.27
C CYS A 14 8.76 -24.69 50.34
N ALA A 15 9.93 -24.05 50.45
CA ALA A 15 10.27 -22.87 49.63
C ALA A 15 10.50 -23.24 48.15
N GLY A 16 11.27 -24.31 47.89
CA GLY A 16 11.56 -24.76 46.52
C GLY A 16 10.35 -25.29 45.74
N VAL A 17 9.30 -25.76 46.43
CA VAL A 17 8.06 -26.25 45.78
C VAL A 17 7.13 -25.10 45.39
N ILE A 18 7.10 -24.00 46.17
CA ILE A 18 6.30 -22.82 45.88
C ILE A 18 6.92 -22.02 44.71
N GLN A 19 8.25 -21.89 44.67
CA GLN A 19 8.95 -21.16 43.60
C GLN A 19 8.94 -21.89 42.24
N ARG A 20 9.09 -23.22 42.21
CA ARG A 20 8.93 -24.01 40.97
C ARG A 20 7.51 -23.93 40.42
N ARG A 21 6.49 -23.74 41.27
CA ARG A 21 5.10 -23.48 40.86
C ARG A 21 4.93 -22.07 40.28
N PHE A 22 5.58 -21.05 40.83
CA PHE A 22 5.58 -19.69 40.27
C PHE A 22 6.29 -19.58 38.92
N LEU A 23 7.44 -20.25 38.75
CA LEU A 23 8.12 -20.31 37.45
C LEU A 23 7.26 -21.06 36.41
N ARG A 24 6.62 -22.18 36.80
CA ARG A 24 5.67 -22.90 35.94
C ARG A 24 4.44 -22.04 35.60
N LEU A 25 3.91 -21.26 36.55
CA LEU A 25 2.81 -20.32 36.32
C LEU A 25 3.22 -19.13 35.44
N ALA A 26 4.44 -18.60 35.60
CA ALA A 26 4.97 -17.52 34.78
C ALA A 26 5.29 -18.01 33.35
N LEU A 27 5.83 -19.22 33.19
CA LEU A 27 5.99 -19.89 31.90
C LEU A 27 4.62 -20.20 31.27
N LEU A 28 3.64 -20.68 32.03
CA LEU A 28 2.26 -20.87 31.56
C LEU A 28 1.60 -19.55 31.15
N ALA A 29 1.83 -18.45 31.86
CA ALA A 29 1.34 -17.11 31.48
C ALA A 29 2.05 -16.56 30.24
N PHE A 30 3.35 -16.84 30.08
CA PHE A 30 4.12 -16.51 28.88
C PHE A 30 3.61 -17.30 27.65
N PHE A 31 3.35 -18.60 27.80
CA PHE A 31 2.77 -19.44 26.74
C PHE A 31 1.28 -19.13 26.47
N ALA A 32 0.49 -18.76 27.48
CA ALA A 32 -0.90 -18.34 27.30
C ALA A 32 -1.01 -16.95 26.63
N GLY A 33 -0.08 -16.04 26.94
CA GLY A 33 0.05 -14.75 26.25
C GLY A 33 0.51 -14.91 24.80
N ALA A 34 1.49 -15.80 24.54
CA ALA A 34 1.96 -16.09 23.18
C ALA A 34 0.93 -16.84 22.33
N GLY A 35 0.13 -17.74 22.93
CA GLY A 35 -0.94 -18.47 22.24
C GLY A 35 -2.22 -17.65 21.97
N GLY A 36 -2.47 -16.60 22.77
CA GLY A 36 -3.62 -15.71 22.61
C GLY A 36 -3.43 -14.57 21.59
N CYS A 37 -2.20 -14.36 21.10
CA CYS A 37 -1.88 -13.29 20.15
C CYS A 37 -2.51 -13.49 18.75
N ALA A 38 -2.98 -14.70 18.42
CA ALA A 38 -3.56 -14.99 17.10
C ALA A 38 -5.02 -14.52 16.93
N SER A 39 -5.75 -14.14 18.00
CA SER A 39 -7.20 -13.91 17.90
C SER A 39 -7.68 -12.49 18.23
N TRP A 40 -6.81 -11.56 18.65
CA TRP A 40 -7.19 -10.16 18.87
C TRP A 40 -6.87 -9.32 17.64
N GLU A 41 -7.66 -9.49 16.58
CA GLU A 41 -7.60 -8.65 15.40
C GLU A 41 -7.97 -7.22 15.80
N GLY A 42 -7.13 -6.23 15.44
CA GLY A 42 -7.50 -4.81 15.48
C GLY A 42 -8.64 -4.50 14.51
N ARG A 43 -9.85 -5.00 14.82
CA ARG A 43 -11.07 -4.83 14.04
C ARG A 43 -11.44 -3.35 14.06
N LEU A 44 -11.74 -2.79 12.89
CA LEU A 44 -12.44 -1.52 12.85
C LEU A 44 -13.88 -1.78 13.37
N ASP A 45 -14.65 -0.72 13.58
CA ASP A 45 -16.05 -0.85 13.95
C ASP A 45 -16.77 -1.77 12.93
N ARG A 46 -17.45 -2.83 13.39
CA ARG A 46 -17.99 -3.88 12.51
C ARG A 46 -19.06 -3.32 11.58
N ASP A 47 -19.83 -2.36 12.04
CA ASP A 47 -20.87 -1.72 11.24
C ASP A 47 -20.25 -0.82 10.16
N PHE A 48 -19.15 -0.14 10.47
CA PHE A 48 -18.38 0.63 9.49
C PHE A 48 -17.66 -0.27 8.48
N GLU A 49 -17.02 -1.36 8.93
CA GLU A 49 -16.40 -2.34 8.00
C GLU A 49 -17.44 -2.90 7.05
N ARG A 50 -18.60 -3.33 7.57
CA ARG A 50 -19.70 -3.84 6.74
C ARG A 50 -20.21 -2.80 5.75
N GLN A 51 -20.41 -1.55 6.16
CA GLN A 51 -20.83 -0.49 5.23
C GLN A 51 -19.79 -0.19 4.14
N VAL A 52 -18.51 -0.19 4.51
CA VAL A 52 -17.42 0.02 3.55
C VAL A 52 -17.32 -1.18 2.61
N ASP A 53 -17.35 -2.40 3.12
CA ASP A 53 -17.25 -3.62 2.33
C ASP A 53 -18.49 -3.78 1.44
N GLU A 54 -19.69 -3.47 1.92
CA GLU A 54 -20.90 -3.40 1.08
C GLU A 54 -20.79 -2.33 -0.02
N ARG A 55 -20.15 -1.18 0.22
CA ARG A 55 -19.92 -0.15 -0.81
C ARG A 55 -18.78 -0.48 -1.76
N LEU A 56 -17.76 -1.20 -1.29
CA LEU A 56 -16.70 -1.73 -2.13
C LEU A 56 -17.26 -2.85 -3.02
N ASP A 57 -18.08 -3.75 -2.49
CA ASP A 57 -18.60 -4.92 -3.22
C ASP A 57 -19.85 -4.61 -4.05
N ARG A 58 -20.62 -3.55 -3.74
CA ARG A 58 -21.69 -3.08 -4.61
C ARG A 58 -21.13 -2.48 -5.89
N ILE A 59 -21.08 -3.28 -6.94
CA ILE A 59 -21.15 -2.79 -8.32
C ILE A 59 -22.58 -2.30 -8.51
N THR A 60 -22.79 -0.99 -8.38
CA THR A 60 -24.13 -0.42 -8.60
C THR A 60 -24.42 -0.49 -10.10
N GLN A 61 -25.13 -1.55 -10.51
CA GLN A 61 -25.60 -1.73 -11.88
C GLN A 61 -26.75 -0.77 -12.17
N THR A 62 -26.44 0.51 -12.39
CA THR A 62 -27.47 1.49 -12.72
C THR A 62 -27.68 1.50 -14.23
N ARG A 63 -28.66 0.71 -14.69
CA ARG A 63 -29.10 0.75 -16.09
C ARG A 63 -29.90 2.04 -16.33
N LEU A 64 -29.37 2.95 -17.16
CA LEU A 64 -30.02 4.23 -17.51
C LEU A 64 -31.46 4.03 -18.02
N LYS A 65 -31.75 2.90 -18.67
CA LYS A 65 -33.10 2.50 -19.13
C LYS A 65 -34.14 2.41 -17.99
N ASN A 66 -33.73 2.07 -16.77
CA ASN A 66 -34.64 1.85 -15.63
C ASN A 66 -34.95 3.14 -14.82
N ARG A 67 -34.31 4.27 -15.16
CA ARG A 67 -34.48 5.56 -14.47
C ARG A 67 -35.15 6.63 -15.36
N SER A 68 -35.45 6.29 -16.62
CA SER A 68 -36.20 7.18 -17.51
C SER A 68 -37.63 7.33 -17.01
N SER A 69 -38.06 8.56 -16.75
CA SER A 69 -39.41 8.88 -16.25
C SER A 69 -40.53 8.67 -17.29
N ARG A 70 -40.19 8.27 -18.52
CA ARG A 70 -41.11 7.93 -19.64
C ARG A 70 -40.54 6.81 -20.53
N ALA A 71 -41.42 6.10 -21.23
CA ALA A 71 -41.02 5.06 -22.20
C ALA A 71 -40.11 5.66 -23.30
N PRO A 72 -38.97 5.00 -23.62
CA PRO A 72 -38.04 5.49 -24.63
C PRO A 72 -38.69 5.53 -26.01
N LEU A 73 -38.52 6.66 -26.71
CA LEU A 73 -38.95 6.83 -28.09
C LEU A 73 -37.78 6.49 -29.01
N THR A 74 -37.95 5.51 -29.89
CA THR A 74 -36.99 5.19 -30.96
C THR A 74 -37.20 6.11 -32.17
N ILE A 75 -36.12 6.37 -32.92
CA ILE A 75 -36.16 7.15 -34.17
C ILE A 75 -37.17 6.58 -35.18
N GLU A 76 -37.39 5.26 -35.17
CA GLU A 76 -38.27 4.53 -36.09
C GLU A 76 -39.74 4.94 -35.94
N GLN A 77 -40.23 5.17 -34.71
CA GLN A 77 -41.60 5.64 -34.47
C GLN A 77 -41.83 7.10 -34.89
N GLY A 78 -40.75 7.84 -35.17
CA GLY A 78 -40.78 9.17 -35.80
C GLY A 78 -40.64 9.15 -37.32
N MET A 79 -40.24 8.02 -37.91
CA MET A 79 -39.94 7.90 -39.34
C MET A 79 -40.81 6.87 -40.10
N GLU A 80 -41.70 6.15 -39.42
CA GLU A 80 -42.67 5.19 -40.00
C GLU A 80 -43.84 5.84 -40.76
N ARG A 81 -43.53 6.85 -41.59
CA ARG A 81 -44.39 7.32 -42.69
C ARG A 81 -43.73 7.31 -44.06
N GLN A 82 -42.49 6.84 -44.19
CA GLN A 82 -41.87 6.68 -45.51
C GLN A 82 -41.23 5.31 -45.66
N LYS A 83 -42.10 4.37 -46.07
CA LYS A 83 -41.85 3.42 -47.15
C LYS A 83 -40.55 2.65 -47.02
N GLU A 84 -40.63 1.39 -46.58
CA GLU A 84 -40.82 0.29 -47.53
C GLU A 84 -40.21 0.60 -48.91
N ARG A 85 -38.94 0.23 -49.11
CA ARG A 85 -38.48 -0.61 -50.24
C ARG A 85 -36.96 -0.58 -50.43
N ARG A 86 -36.41 -1.81 -50.49
CA ARG A 86 -35.21 -2.27 -51.24
C ARG A 86 -33.86 -1.98 -50.54
N GLY A 87 -33.06 -2.94 -50.06
CA GLY A 87 -32.72 -4.30 -50.57
C GLY A 87 -31.77 -4.16 -51.77
N GLY A 88 -30.56 -4.72 -51.86
CA GLY A 88 -29.71 -5.64 -51.10
C GLY A 88 -28.38 -5.79 -51.88
N THR A 89 -27.33 -6.21 -51.19
CA THR A 89 -25.88 -6.05 -51.44
C THR A 89 -25.27 -6.77 -52.66
N THR A 90 -24.25 -6.17 -53.30
CA THR A 90 -23.32 -6.85 -54.24
C THR A 90 -21.86 -6.72 -53.75
N SER A 91 -21.14 -7.84 -53.73
CA SER A 91 -19.78 -8.04 -53.21
C SER A 91 -18.66 -7.53 -54.13
N ALA A 92 -17.58 -7.01 -53.53
CA ALA A 92 -16.32 -6.65 -54.20
C ALA A 92 -15.14 -7.59 -53.80
N PRO A 93 -14.08 -7.70 -54.62
CA PRO A 93 -13.11 -8.81 -54.61
C PRO A 93 -11.81 -8.56 -53.81
N ALA A 94 -11.06 -9.66 -53.66
CA ALA A 94 -9.87 -9.91 -52.87
C ALA A 94 -8.62 -9.08 -53.21
N ASP A 95 -8.19 -8.21 -52.28
CA ASP A 95 -6.94 -8.35 -51.50
C ASP A 95 -6.92 -7.21 -50.46
N ALA A 96 -7.79 -7.33 -49.45
CA ALA A 96 -8.01 -6.30 -48.46
C ALA A 96 -6.98 -6.42 -47.32
N PRO A 97 -6.46 -5.29 -46.77
CA PRO A 97 -5.72 -5.33 -45.52
C PRO A 97 -6.56 -6.04 -44.46
N GLN A 98 -5.94 -6.85 -43.59
CA GLN A 98 -6.66 -7.59 -42.55
C GLN A 98 -7.62 -6.64 -41.81
N THR A 99 -8.91 -6.98 -41.82
CA THR A 99 -9.94 -6.16 -41.18
C THR A 99 -10.32 -6.81 -39.85
N LEU A 100 -10.12 -6.06 -38.77
CA LEU A 100 -10.53 -6.48 -37.43
C LEU A 100 -11.84 -5.77 -37.10
N ARG A 101 -12.92 -6.53 -37.01
CA ARG A 101 -14.23 -5.99 -36.65
C ARG A 101 -14.39 -6.00 -35.14
N LEU A 102 -14.71 -4.85 -34.55
CA LEU A 102 -14.79 -4.68 -33.10
C LEU A 102 -16.11 -4.03 -32.68
N SER A 103 -16.75 -4.63 -31.69
CA SER A 103 -17.88 -4.07 -30.98
C SER A 103 -17.41 -3.33 -29.71
N VAL A 104 -18.26 -2.44 -29.16
CA VAL A 104 -17.97 -1.77 -27.88
C VAL A 104 -17.74 -2.79 -26.75
N GLY A 105 -18.51 -3.89 -26.75
CA GLY A 105 -18.35 -4.97 -25.77
C GLY A 105 -16.99 -5.66 -25.86
N ALA A 106 -16.52 -5.96 -27.08
CA ALA A 106 -15.20 -6.54 -27.29
C ALA A 106 -14.08 -5.60 -26.81
N ILE A 107 -14.19 -4.29 -27.09
CA ILE A 107 -13.22 -3.30 -26.61
C ILE A 107 -13.15 -3.26 -25.08
N ARG A 108 -14.27 -3.37 -24.38
CA ARG A 108 -14.29 -3.42 -22.91
C ARG A 108 -13.53 -4.63 -22.39
N GLU A 109 -13.81 -5.81 -22.92
CA GLU A 109 -13.13 -7.04 -22.51
C GLU A 109 -11.63 -6.98 -22.81
N GLU A 110 -11.26 -6.58 -24.02
CA GLU A 110 -9.86 -6.43 -24.44
C GLU A 110 -9.13 -5.41 -23.56
N THR A 111 -9.76 -4.28 -23.24
CA THR A 111 -9.16 -3.27 -22.35
C THR A 111 -8.90 -3.84 -20.96
N LEU A 112 -9.83 -4.63 -20.41
CA LEU A 112 -9.67 -5.21 -19.08
C LEU A 112 -8.57 -6.27 -19.02
N ARG A 113 -8.34 -6.99 -20.11
CA ARG A 113 -7.30 -8.03 -20.18
C ARG A 113 -5.92 -7.45 -20.51
N ASN A 114 -5.86 -6.56 -21.48
CA ASN A 114 -4.61 -6.25 -22.18
C ASN A 114 -4.06 -4.84 -21.89
N ASN A 115 -4.86 -3.94 -21.32
CA ASN A 115 -4.40 -2.58 -21.02
C ASN A 115 -3.29 -2.59 -19.95
N LEU A 116 -2.12 -2.06 -20.31
CA LEU A 116 -0.94 -2.04 -19.45
C LEU A 116 -1.11 -1.12 -18.23
N ASP A 117 -1.82 0.00 -18.37
CA ASP A 117 -2.06 0.92 -17.25
C ASP A 117 -2.92 0.23 -16.16
N LEU A 118 -3.90 -0.56 -16.58
CA LEU A 118 -4.75 -1.34 -15.67
C LEU A 118 -3.95 -2.43 -14.97
N GLN A 119 -3.04 -3.12 -15.68
CA GLN A 119 -2.16 -4.12 -15.06
C GLN A 119 -1.29 -3.52 -13.95
N VAL A 120 -0.78 -2.30 -14.13
CA VAL A 120 -0.04 -1.58 -13.09
C VAL A 120 -0.96 -1.25 -11.91
N VAL A 121 -2.15 -0.70 -12.18
CA VAL A 121 -3.09 -0.23 -11.15
C VAL A 121 -3.68 -1.38 -10.33
N VAL A 122 -3.80 -2.59 -10.89
CA VAL A 122 -4.28 -3.79 -10.17
C VAL A 122 -3.25 -4.31 -9.15
N LEU A 123 -1.97 -3.91 -9.25
CA LEU A 123 -0.95 -4.27 -8.26
C LEU A 123 -1.00 -3.41 -6.99
N GLU A 124 -1.50 -2.18 -7.06
CA GLU A 124 -1.54 -1.22 -5.95
C GLU A 124 -2.23 -1.78 -4.68
N PRO A 125 -3.41 -2.44 -4.75
CA PRO A 125 -4.03 -3.05 -3.57
C PRO A 125 -3.17 -4.15 -2.94
N ARG A 126 -2.42 -4.92 -3.75
CA ARG A 126 -1.52 -5.97 -3.25
C ARG A 126 -0.37 -5.35 -2.46
N ILE A 127 0.21 -4.25 -2.97
CA ILE A 127 1.24 -3.46 -2.28
C ILE A 127 0.68 -2.83 -0.99
N ALA A 128 -0.55 -2.33 -1.02
CA ALA A 128 -1.18 -1.79 0.19
C ALA A 128 -1.42 -2.88 1.26
N ARG A 129 -1.77 -4.10 0.83
CA ARG A 129 -1.94 -5.25 1.72
C ARG A 129 -0.61 -5.70 2.36
N THR A 130 0.51 -5.64 1.64
CA THR A 130 1.82 -5.95 2.25
C THR A 130 2.17 -4.94 3.35
N LYS A 131 1.82 -3.67 3.18
CA LYS A 131 1.98 -2.64 4.23
C LYS A 131 1.18 -2.95 5.50
N VAL A 132 -0.02 -3.53 5.37
CA VAL A 132 -0.78 -4.02 6.53
C VAL A 132 -0.04 -5.17 7.22
N SER A 133 0.56 -6.07 6.45
CA SER A 133 1.39 -7.17 6.99
C SER A 133 2.64 -6.65 7.71
N GLU A 134 3.32 -5.64 7.16
CA GLU A 134 4.47 -4.98 7.80
C GLU A 134 4.09 -4.35 9.14
N GLU A 135 2.92 -3.69 9.21
CA GLU A 135 2.42 -3.11 10.45
C GLU A 135 2.04 -4.18 11.49
N ARG A 136 1.59 -5.36 11.05
CA ARG A 136 1.38 -6.52 11.92
C ARG A 136 2.69 -7.12 12.42
N ALA A 137 3.72 -7.15 11.58
CA ALA A 137 5.02 -7.71 11.92
C ALA A 137 5.73 -6.97 13.07
N LYS A 138 5.31 -5.73 13.39
CA LYS A 138 5.74 -5.02 14.61
C LYS A 138 5.35 -5.76 15.90
N PHE A 139 4.40 -6.69 15.82
CA PHE A 139 3.97 -7.55 16.92
C PHE A 139 4.61 -8.95 16.89
N ASP A 140 5.49 -9.23 15.94
CA ASP A 140 6.13 -10.54 15.82
C ASP A 140 7.11 -10.79 16.96
N ALA A 141 7.13 -12.04 17.44
CA ALA A 141 8.09 -12.48 18.42
C ALA A 141 9.51 -12.44 17.82
N THR A 142 10.41 -11.69 18.45
CA THR A 142 11.80 -11.58 18.01
C THR A 142 12.68 -12.54 18.80
N ILE A 143 13.42 -13.40 18.10
CA ILE A 143 14.48 -14.22 18.69
C ILE A 143 15.81 -13.48 18.50
N SER A 144 16.53 -13.28 19.60
CA SER A 144 17.85 -12.68 19.64
C SER A 144 18.88 -13.75 20.01
N LEU A 145 19.95 -13.83 19.22
CA LEU A 145 21.12 -14.64 19.50
C LEU A 145 22.33 -13.72 19.44
N GLY A 146 23.20 -13.79 20.45
CA GLY A 146 24.39 -12.96 20.53
C GLY A 146 25.55 -13.76 21.08
N ALA A 147 26.71 -13.62 20.45
CA ALA A 147 27.97 -14.10 20.96
C ALA A 147 28.97 -12.96 20.89
N SER A 148 29.71 -12.71 21.97
CA SER A 148 30.77 -11.71 21.97
C SER A 148 31.98 -12.24 22.71
N TYR A 149 33.16 -12.00 22.15
CA TYR A 149 34.43 -12.28 22.79
C TYR A 149 35.26 -11.01 22.79
N LYS A 150 35.74 -10.61 23.97
CA LYS A 150 36.60 -9.46 24.14
C LYS A 150 37.81 -9.87 24.95
N LYS A 151 38.98 -9.68 24.36
CA LYS A 151 40.25 -9.72 25.07
C LYS A 151 40.74 -8.29 25.30
N SER A 152 41.18 -7.99 26.50
CA SER A 152 41.78 -6.71 26.86
C SER A 152 43.06 -6.97 27.64
N ASP A 153 44.17 -6.54 27.05
CA ASP A 153 45.47 -6.53 27.72
C ASP A 153 45.55 -5.19 28.46
N LEU A 154 45.56 -5.26 29.79
CA LEU A 154 45.62 -4.11 30.67
C LEU A 154 47.10 -3.79 30.94
N PRO A 155 47.45 -2.51 31.20
CA PRO A 155 48.82 -2.15 31.54
C PRO A 155 49.30 -2.94 32.75
N GLU A 156 50.58 -3.29 32.74
CA GLU A 156 51.21 -4.05 33.80
C GLU A 156 51.16 -3.25 35.11
N LEU A 157 50.81 -3.94 36.21
CA LEU A 157 50.88 -3.34 37.54
C LEU A 157 52.34 -3.31 37.98
N ASP A 158 52.95 -2.12 38.04
CA ASP A 158 54.21 -1.91 38.77
C ASP A 158 53.89 -1.64 40.25
N GLY A 159 54.18 -2.61 41.12
CA GLY A 159 53.98 -2.50 42.55
C GLY A 159 54.56 -3.71 43.30
N PRO A 160 55.14 -3.53 44.50
CA PRO A 160 55.74 -4.62 45.25
C PRO A 160 54.65 -5.59 45.72
N THR A 161 54.55 -6.75 45.07
CA THR A 161 53.65 -7.82 45.49
C THR A 161 54.39 -8.71 46.49
N VAL A 162 54.06 -8.60 47.78
CA VAL A 162 54.57 -9.53 48.80
C VAL A 162 53.76 -10.82 48.73
N GLN A 163 54.28 -11.86 48.07
CA GLN A 163 53.70 -13.20 48.19
C GLN A 163 54.07 -13.78 49.56
N LEU A 164 53.13 -13.77 50.50
CA LEU A 164 53.26 -14.57 51.72
C LEU A 164 53.05 -16.04 51.36
N LYS A 165 54.14 -16.73 51.04
CA LYS A 165 54.15 -18.18 50.91
C LYS A 165 54.10 -18.76 52.32
N GLU A 166 52.91 -19.13 52.78
CA GLU A 166 52.73 -19.80 54.07
C GLU A 166 53.42 -21.17 54.00
N GLN A 167 54.69 -21.23 54.38
CA GLN A 167 55.38 -22.49 54.56
C GLN A 167 54.89 -23.12 55.86
N LYS A 168 53.87 -23.98 55.73
CA LYS A 168 53.29 -24.83 56.79
C LYS A 168 54.33 -25.45 57.75
N SER A 169 55.57 -25.69 57.30
CA SER A 169 56.63 -26.27 58.14
C SER A 169 57.20 -25.35 59.23
N ALA A 170 57.00 -24.03 59.18
CA ALA A 170 57.56 -23.09 60.13
C ALA A 170 56.64 -22.88 61.36
N LEU A 171 55.32 -22.85 61.14
CA LEU A 171 54.33 -22.76 62.21
C LEU A 171 54.27 -24.06 63.02
N ASP A 172 54.31 -25.22 62.35
CA ASP A 172 54.33 -26.53 63.01
C ASP A 172 55.60 -26.76 63.84
N ARG A 173 56.75 -26.22 63.42
CA ARG A 173 58.01 -26.28 64.19
C ARG A 173 58.04 -25.31 65.38
N ALA A 174 57.39 -24.16 65.27
CA ALA A 174 57.25 -23.21 66.37
C ALA A 174 56.27 -23.72 67.46
N ILE A 175 55.19 -24.38 67.05
CA ILE A 175 54.25 -25.04 67.98
C ILE A 175 54.95 -26.20 68.69
N GLY A 176 55.69 -27.05 67.96
CA GLY A 176 56.46 -28.15 68.57
C GLY A 176 57.56 -27.69 69.54
N ALA A 177 58.24 -26.57 69.26
CA ALA A 177 59.25 -26.00 70.16
C ALA A 177 58.64 -25.36 71.42
N TYR A 178 57.40 -24.87 71.35
CA TYR A 178 56.66 -24.35 72.50
C TYR A 178 56.06 -25.48 73.36
N GLU A 179 55.59 -26.56 72.74
CA GLU A 179 55.16 -27.78 73.46
C GLU A 179 56.34 -28.47 74.17
N LEU A 180 57.53 -28.49 73.55
CA LEU A 180 58.77 -29.00 74.16
C LEU A 180 59.24 -28.17 75.36
N SER A 181 58.94 -26.87 75.40
CA SER A 181 59.35 -26.01 76.52
C SER A 181 58.40 -26.08 77.74
N GLN A 182 57.14 -26.48 77.54
CA GLN A 182 56.22 -26.76 78.65
C GLN A 182 56.45 -28.12 79.32
N GLN A 183 57.14 -29.06 78.66
CA GLN A 183 57.30 -30.44 79.17
C GLN A 183 58.55 -30.64 80.05
N SER A 184 59.39 -29.62 80.24
CA SER A 184 60.57 -29.69 81.11
C SER A 184 60.35 -28.90 82.39
N ASP A 185 59.83 -29.59 83.40
CA ASP A 185 59.81 -29.12 84.78
C ASP A 185 61.26 -29.16 85.34
N GLY A 186 61.78 -27.99 85.72
CA GLY A 186 62.91 -27.84 86.63
C GLY A 186 64.25 -28.48 86.26
N MET A 187 64.95 -28.04 85.21
CA MET A 187 66.42 -28.19 85.16
C MET A 187 67.19 -27.34 84.12
N LEU A 188 66.79 -26.10 83.82
CA LEU A 188 67.46 -25.31 82.76
C LEU A 188 67.96 -23.92 83.15
N ASP A 189 68.13 -23.63 84.44
CA ASP A 189 68.69 -22.34 84.90
C ASP A 189 70.23 -22.32 85.00
N LYS A 190 70.92 -23.39 84.54
CA LYS A 190 72.41 -23.45 84.55
C LYS A 190 73.09 -23.86 83.25
N VAL A 191 72.33 -24.16 82.18
CA VAL A 191 72.93 -24.65 80.92
C VAL A 191 72.73 -23.69 79.74
N PHE A 192 71.71 -22.84 79.72
CA PHE A 192 71.43 -21.97 78.58
C PHE A 192 71.48 -20.47 78.91
N GLY A 193 72.57 -20.06 79.56
CA GLY A 193 72.98 -18.66 79.57
C GLY A 193 73.62 -18.27 78.23
N LYS A 194 73.12 -17.20 77.60
CA LYS A 194 73.67 -16.48 76.43
C LYS A 194 73.60 -17.14 75.05
N ALA A 195 73.35 -18.44 74.92
CA ALA A 195 73.19 -19.08 73.61
C ALA A 195 71.77 -18.97 73.02
N ALA A 196 70.74 -19.06 73.87
CA ALA A 196 69.34 -18.98 73.44
C ALA A 196 68.92 -17.57 72.99
N GLU A 197 69.44 -16.52 73.64
CA GLU A 197 69.20 -15.12 73.27
C GLU A 197 69.90 -14.74 71.96
N LYS A 198 71.11 -15.25 71.73
CA LYS A 198 71.85 -15.06 70.48
C LYS A 198 71.23 -15.84 69.31
N ALA A 199 70.71 -17.05 69.55
CA ALA A 199 69.99 -17.82 68.55
C ALA A 199 68.65 -17.16 68.17
N LEU A 200 67.97 -16.51 69.11
CA LEU A 200 66.72 -15.80 68.85
C LEU A 200 66.95 -14.44 68.15
N LEU A 201 68.06 -13.75 68.46
CA LEU A 201 68.50 -12.55 67.74
C LEU A 201 69.05 -12.83 66.33
N ASP A 202 69.76 -13.95 66.10
CA ASP A 202 70.17 -14.38 64.75
C ASP A 202 68.95 -14.85 63.91
N TYR A 203 67.92 -15.43 64.55
CA TYR A 203 66.69 -15.84 63.87
C TYR A 203 65.76 -14.65 63.54
N LEU A 204 65.81 -13.57 64.33
CA LEU A 204 65.14 -12.29 64.04
C LEU A 204 65.99 -11.38 63.12
N GLY A 205 67.29 -11.67 62.97
CA GLY A 205 68.26 -10.88 62.23
C GLY A 205 68.40 -11.21 60.73
N ALA A 206 67.93 -12.37 60.27
CA ALA A 206 67.90 -12.70 58.84
C ALA A 206 66.63 -12.17 58.16
N ARG A 207 66.44 -10.85 58.21
CA ARG A 207 65.49 -10.13 57.34
C ARG A 207 66.22 -9.67 56.08
N ASP A 208 66.97 -10.58 55.46
CA ASP A 208 67.50 -10.38 54.11
C ASP A 208 66.37 -10.64 53.12
N GLY A 209 65.44 -9.69 53.07
CA GLY A 209 64.64 -9.50 51.88
C GLY A 209 65.57 -9.10 50.76
N ASN A 210 66.05 -10.08 49.99
CA ASN A 210 66.43 -9.80 48.61
C ASN A 210 65.17 -9.21 47.95
N LEU A 211 65.14 -7.88 47.83
CA LEU A 211 64.23 -7.16 46.97
C LEU A 211 64.63 -7.48 45.53
N THR A 212 64.32 -8.68 45.06
CA THR A 212 64.27 -8.95 43.63
C THR A 212 63.05 -8.21 43.10
N LYS A 213 63.26 -6.99 42.60
CA LYS A 213 62.30 -6.27 41.76
C LYS A 213 62.21 -7.00 40.41
N VAL A 214 61.47 -8.11 40.37
CA VAL A 214 61.04 -8.75 39.12
C VAL A 214 59.67 -9.35 39.34
N THR A 215 58.62 -8.60 39.02
CA THR A 215 57.49 -9.13 38.23
C THR A 215 56.64 -7.95 37.79
N GLU A 216 56.85 -7.47 36.56
CA GLU A 216 55.76 -6.84 35.81
C GLU A 216 54.65 -7.90 35.74
N VAL A 217 53.54 -7.68 36.45
CA VAL A 217 52.44 -8.64 36.42
C VAL A 217 51.54 -8.29 35.24
N SER A 218 51.73 -9.01 34.14
CA SER A 218 50.85 -8.93 32.97
C SER A 218 49.38 -9.12 33.39
N GLN A 219 48.56 -8.13 33.03
CA GLN A 219 47.13 -8.18 33.30
C GLN A 219 46.38 -8.47 32.00
N ARG A 220 45.65 -9.59 31.99
CA ARG A 220 44.84 -9.98 30.83
C ARG A 220 43.43 -10.29 31.29
N LYS A 221 42.46 -9.66 30.62
CA LYS A 221 41.03 -9.90 30.84
C LYS A 221 40.42 -10.48 29.58
N GLU A 222 39.78 -11.63 29.72
CA GLU A 222 39.00 -12.26 28.66
C GLU A 222 37.56 -12.37 29.10
N ASP A 223 36.67 -11.75 28.32
CA ASP A 223 35.23 -11.81 28.52
C ASP A 223 34.62 -12.52 27.32
N ALA A 224 34.00 -13.68 27.55
CA ALA A 224 33.21 -14.40 26.56
C ALA A 224 31.73 -14.39 27.01
N ALA A 225 30.83 -13.92 26.15
CA ALA A 225 29.41 -13.91 26.43
C ALA A 225 28.63 -14.62 25.34
N LEU A 226 27.68 -15.46 25.75
CA LEU A 226 26.69 -16.11 24.89
C LEU A 226 25.30 -15.80 25.43
N GLY A 227 24.42 -15.31 24.56
CA GLY A 227 23.07 -14.94 24.91
C GLY A 227 22.06 -15.43 23.90
N ALA A 228 20.95 -15.95 24.40
CA ALA A 228 19.77 -16.26 23.60
C ALA A 228 18.56 -15.63 24.28
N GLY A 229 17.61 -15.08 23.54
CA GLY A 229 16.40 -14.54 24.13
C GLY A 229 15.27 -14.41 23.15
N ILE A 230 14.05 -14.44 23.66
CA ILE A 230 12.82 -14.21 22.91
C ILE A 230 12.11 -12.99 23.50
N SER A 231 11.63 -12.09 22.66
CA SER A 231 10.89 -10.89 23.04
C SER A 231 9.58 -10.84 22.27
N VAL A 232 8.47 -10.76 22.99
CA VAL A 232 7.12 -10.73 22.45
C VAL A 232 6.48 -9.38 22.83
N PRO A 233 6.32 -8.45 21.88
CA PRO A 233 5.48 -7.27 22.07
C PRO A 233 4.00 -7.68 22.14
N LEU A 234 3.26 -7.06 23.05
CA LEU A 234 1.85 -7.34 23.31
C LEU A 234 0.96 -6.24 22.69
N PRO A 235 -0.26 -6.57 22.23
CA PRO A 235 -1.20 -5.57 21.70
C PRO A 235 -1.57 -4.48 22.71
N THR A 236 -1.43 -4.73 24.02
CA THR A 236 -1.67 -3.75 25.08
C THR A 236 -0.56 -2.69 25.19
N GLY A 237 0.53 -2.83 24.42
CA GLY A 237 1.72 -1.98 24.45
C GLY A 237 2.82 -2.48 25.37
N GLY A 238 2.57 -3.58 26.09
CA GLY A 238 3.57 -4.22 26.92
C GLY A 238 4.56 -5.06 26.13
N VAL A 239 5.69 -5.42 26.73
CA VAL A 239 6.67 -6.34 26.16
C VAL A 239 7.02 -7.39 27.19
N ALA A 240 6.88 -8.66 26.80
CA ALA A 240 7.33 -9.80 27.58
C ALA A 240 8.60 -10.37 26.95
N SER A 241 9.68 -10.52 27.71
CA SER A 241 10.90 -11.14 27.18
C SER A 241 11.51 -12.15 28.14
N LEU A 242 12.04 -13.23 27.57
CA LEU A 242 12.80 -14.25 28.27
C LEU A 242 14.20 -14.29 27.67
N ARG A 243 15.22 -14.04 28.50
CA ARG A 243 16.62 -14.02 28.08
C ARG A 243 17.42 -15.01 28.90
N GLN A 244 18.20 -15.83 28.21
CA GLN A 244 19.28 -16.61 28.78
C GLN A 244 20.61 -15.94 28.43
N ALA A 245 21.47 -15.76 29.42
CA ALA A 245 22.82 -15.25 29.26
C ALA A 245 23.83 -16.18 29.95
N PHE A 246 25.00 -16.29 29.33
CA PHE A 246 26.17 -16.95 29.86
C PHE A 246 27.33 -15.99 29.69
N ASP A 247 28.01 -15.66 30.77
CA ASP A 247 29.19 -14.81 30.75
C ASP A 247 30.33 -15.57 31.39
N GLN A 248 31.48 -15.62 30.74
CA GLN A 248 32.72 -16.18 31.28
C GLN A 248 33.75 -15.06 31.32
N ASN A 249 34.18 -14.73 32.53
CA ASN A 249 35.22 -13.74 32.77
C ASN A 249 36.44 -14.46 33.33
N ASN A 250 37.50 -14.52 32.53
CA ASN A 250 38.80 -15.03 32.96
C ASN A 250 39.72 -13.83 33.20
N LYS A 251 40.30 -13.75 34.40
CA LYS A 251 41.20 -12.66 34.79
C LYS A 251 42.56 -13.21 35.17
N LEU A 252 43.57 -12.85 34.38
CA LEU A 252 44.98 -12.99 34.70
C LEU A 252 45.44 -11.74 35.45
N SER A 253 45.69 -11.87 36.74
CA SER A 253 46.04 -10.80 37.71
C SER A 253 46.69 -11.49 38.93
N PRO A 254 47.40 -10.81 39.87
CA PRO A 254 47.99 -11.51 41.02
C PRO A 254 46.97 -12.27 41.90
N VAL A 255 45.68 -12.01 41.73
CA VAL A 255 44.58 -12.90 42.18
C VAL A 255 43.89 -13.48 40.93
N PHE A 256 44.16 -14.75 40.63
CA PHE A 256 43.47 -15.48 39.55
C PHE A 256 42.00 -15.63 39.91
N SER A 257 41.11 -15.23 38.99
CA SER A 257 39.69 -15.47 39.15
C SER A 257 39.07 -15.81 37.81
N ASP A 258 38.71 -17.09 37.67
CA ASP A 258 37.88 -17.57 36.58
C ASP A 258 36.46 -17.68 37.12
N GLN A 259 35.56 -16.88 36.55
CA GLN A 259 34.18 -16.87 36.98
C GLN A 259 33.28 -16.98 35.76
N SER A 260 32.46 -18.02 35.78
CA SER A 260 31.34 -18.16 34.86
C SER A 260 30.06 -17.73 35.56
N LEU A 261 29.20 -17.00 34.87
CA LEU A 261 27.88 -16.57 35.28
C LEU A 261 26.87 -17.15 34.31
N SER A 262 25.80 -17.73 34.82
CA SER A 262 24.64 -18.09 34.02
C SER A 262 23.41 -17.39 34.57
N GLY A 263 22.67 -16.70 33.71
CA GLY A 263 21.51 -15.91 34.09
C GLY A 263 20.30 -16.17 33.19
N THR A 264 19.19 -16.60 33.76
CA THR A 264 17.88 -16.62 33.10
C THR A 264 17.06 -15.46 33.62
N LYS A 265 16.57 -14.58 32.74
CA LYS A 265 15.82 -13.38 33.12
C LYS A 265 14.52 -13.30 32.32
N LEU A 266 13.39 -13.33 33.03
CA LEU A 266 12.06 -13.02 32.52
C LEU A 266 11.75 -11.57 32.87
N THR A 267 11.32 -10.80 31.88
CA THR A 267 10.86 -9.41 32.07
C THR A 267 9.50 -9.22 31.45
N PHE A 268 8.68 -8.42 32.11
CA PHE A 268 7.39 -7.97 31.63
C PHE A 268 7.29 -6.48 31.92
N SER A 269 7.16 -5.66 30.89
CA SER A 269 7.01 -4.21 31.02
C SER A 269 5.69 -3.81 30.38
N GLN A 270 4.80 -3.12 31.10
CA GLN A 270 3.49 -2.70 30.61
C GLN A 270 3.30 -1.20 30.81
N PRO A 271 3.14 -0.40 29.75
CA PRO A 271 2.71 0.99 29.89
C PRO A 271 1.28 1.06 30.43
N LEU A 272 1.03 2.02 31.33
CA LEU A 272 -0.25 2.24 32.00
C LEU A 272 -1.04 3.46 31.46
N LEU A 273 -0.34 4.45 30.89
CA LEU A 273 -0.93 5.68 30.34
C LEU A 273 -0.55 5.89 28.87
N ARG A 274 0.59 6.54 28.59
CA ARG A 274 1.14 6.66 27.22
C ARG A 274 1.53 5.29 26.68
N ASN A 275 1.14 5.00 25.44
CA ASN A 275 1.26 3.70 24.76
C ASN A 275 0.44 2.57 25.40
N ALA A 276 -0.44 2.86 26.35
CA ALA A 276 -1.31 1.86 26.94
C ALA A 276 -2.56 1.64 26.08
N GLY A 277 -3.01 0.38 26.02
CA GLY A 277 -4.28 0.00 25.42
C GLY A 277 -4.16 -0.47 23.98
N VAL A 278 -5.11 -1.32 23.58
CA VAL A 278 -5.03 -2.02 22.30
C VAL A 278 -5.27 -1.10 21.11
N ASP A 279 -6.14 -0.10 21.26
CA ASP A 279 -6.44 0.85 20.18
C ASP A 279 -5.24 1.69 19.76
N VAL A 280 -4.37 2.06 20.71
CA VAL A 280 -3.20 2.90 20.46
C VAL A 280 -2.11 2.10 19.74
N ASN A 281 -1.85 0.88 20.18
CA ASN A 281 -0.82 0.03 19.60
C ASN A 281 -1.26 -0.52 18.24
N ASN A 282 -2.54 -0.86 18.08
CA ASN A 282 -3.09 -1.27 16.79
C ASN A 282 -3.42 -0.10 15.85
N ALA A 283 -3.19 1.16 16.26
CA ALA A 283 -3.54 2.34 15.46
C ALA A 283 -2.87 2.31 14.08
N SER A 284 -1.61 1.91 14.00
CA SER A 284 -0.88 1.84 12.73
C SER A 284 -1.42 0.75 11.79
N ILE A 285 -1.78 -0.42 12.33
CA ILE A 285 -2.46 -1.49 11.58
C ILE A 285 -3.83 -1.01 11.06
N ARG A 286 -4.61 -0.32 11.90
CA ARG A 286 -5.92 0.22 11.52
C ARG A 286 -5.79 1.29 10.43
N ILE A 287 -4.81 2.19 10.54
CA ILE A 287 -4.51 3.20 9.52
C ILE A 287 -4.08 2.52 8.22
N ALA A 288 -3.22 1.50 8.27
CA ALA A 288 -2.80 0.76 7.09
C ALA A 288 -3.96 0.03 6.43
N ARG A 289 -4.87 -0.59 7.20
CA ARG A 289 -6.07 -1.25 6.66
C ARG A 289 -7.03 -0.25 6.02
N LEU A 290 -7.25 0.91 6.62
CA LEU A 290 -8.04 1.99 6.01
C LEU A 290 -7.36 2.51 4.73
N GLY A 291 -6.03 2.59 4.72
CA GLY A 291 -5.22 2.90 3.54
C GLY A 291 -5.39 1.86 2.44
N GLU A 292 -5.36 0.57 2.75
CA GLU A 292 -5.62 -0.53 1.81
C GLU A 292 -7.01 -0.39 1.18
N LYS A 293 -8.05 -0.17 1.98
CA LYS A 293 -9.42 0.05 1.46
C LYS A 293 -9.50 1.30 0.58
N ALA A 294 -8.80 2.37 0.92
CA ALA A 294 -8.75 3.59 0.11
C ALA A 294 -8.04 3.34 -1.24
N THR A 295 -6.94 2.58 -1.23
CA THR A 295 -6.25 2.15 -2.46
C THR A 295 -7.16 1.29 -3.34
N ILE A 296 -7.97 0.40 -2.78
CA ILE A 296 -8.96 -0.37 -3.56
C ILE A 296 -9.97 0.57 -4.24
N ALA A 297 -10.50 1.57 -3.53
CA ALA A 297 -11.41 2.56 -4.11
C ALA A 297 -10.74 3.36 -5.25
N GLN A 298 -9.48 3.77 -5.07
CA GLN A 298 -8.68 4.45 -6.10
C GLN A 298 -8.45 3.57 -7.33
N THR A 299 -8.07 2.29 -7.14
CA THR A 299 -7.90 1.30 -8.21
C THR A 299 -9.19 1.12 -9.00
N LYS A 300 -10.35 1.03 -8.33
CA LYS A 300 -11.66 0.94 -9.02
C LYS A 300 -11.95 2.20 -9.83
N LEU A 301 -11.69 3.38 -9.27
CA LEU A 301 -11.88 4.65 -9.99
C LEU A 301 -10.96 4.75 -11.23
N ALA A 302 -9.71 4.32 -11.12
CA ALA A 302 -8.77 4.29 -12.22
C ALA A 302 -9.20 3.30 -13.32
N ALA A 303 -9.67 2.11 -12.96
CA ALA A 303 -10.24 1.14 -13.91
C ALA A 303 -11.44 1.74 -14.66
N ILE A 304 -12.35 2.41 -13.95
CA ILE A 304 -13.48 3.13 -14.53
C ILE A 304 -13.01 4.21 -15.53
N LYS A 305 -11.97 4.98 -15.19
CA LYS A 305 -11.41 6.01 -16.09
C LYS A 305 -10.81 5.41 -17.36
N ILE A 306 -10.08 4.29 -17.25
CA ILE A 306 -9.48 3.58 -18.39
C ILE A 306 -10.57 3.03 -19.31
N LEU A 307 -11.62 2.40 -18.75
CA LEU A 307 -12.78 1.94 -19.52
C LEU A 307 -13.51 3.09 -20.23
N ALA A 308 -13.77 4.20 -19.54
CA ALA A 308 -14.38 5.37 -20.17
C ALA A 308 -13.51 5.91 -21.31
N ALA A 309 -12.18 5.95 -21.12
CA ALA A 309 -11.26 6.41 -22.14
C ALA A 309 -11.21 5.48 -23.36
N SER A 310 -11.25 4.15 -23.17
CA SER A 310 -11.26 3.19 -24.28
C SER A 310 -12.58 3.22 -25.05
N GLU A 311 -13.73 3.34 -24.39
CA GLU A 311 -15.02 3.52 -25.06
C GLU A 311 -15.09 4.83 -25.85
N LYS A 312 -14.58 5.94 -25.30
CA LYS A 312 -14.48 7.21 -26.04
C LYS A 312 -13.55 7.09 -27.24
N ALA A 313 -12.43 6.38 -27.12
CA ALA A 313 -11.52 6.13 -28.23
C ALA A 313 -12.20 5.33 -29.35
N TYR A 314 -13.03 4.34 -28.99
CA TYR A 314 -13.84 3.59 -29.96
C TYR A 314 -14.79 4.50 -30.73
N TRP A 315 -15.54 5.36 -30.03
CA TRP A 315 -16.47 6.28 -30.69
C TRP A 315 -15.77 7.33 -31.57
N ARG A 316 -14.52 7.69 -31.27
CA ARG A 316 -13.69 8.51 -32.15
C ARG A 316 -13.30 7.77 -33.44
N VAL A 317 -12.96 6.47 -33.35
CA VAL A 317 -12.73 5.64 -34.56
C VAL A 317 -13.99 5.56 -35.40
N TYR A 318 -15.16 5.33 -34.76
CA TYR A 318 -16.45 5.36 -35.43
C TYR A 318 -16.69 6.70 -36.17
N ALA A 319 -16.45 7.83 -35.50
CA ALA A 319 -16.57 9.15 -36.11
C ALA A 319 -15.65 9.30 -37.32
N ALA A 320 -14.35 9.03 -37.16
CA ALA A 320 -13.35 9.19 -38.21
C ALA A 320 -13.68 8.31 -39.43
N ARG A 321 -14.17 7.09 -39.19
CA ARG A 321 -14.59 6.17 -40.25
C ARG A 321 -15.78 6.69 -41.04
N ARG A 322 -16.84 7.13 -40.35
CA ARG A 322 -18.03 7.71 -41.00
C ARG A 322 -17.70 9.01 -41.74
N GLN A 323 -16.79 9.82 -41.20
CA GLN A 323 -16.32 11.03 -41.86
C GLN A 323 -15.53 10.71 -43.14
N LEU A 324 -14.69 9.67 -43.11
CA LEU A 324 -13.98 9.19 -44.30
C LEU A 324 -14.97 8.74 -45.39
N GLU A 325 -15.98 7.95 -45.03
CA GLU A 325 -17.04 7.49 -45.97
C GLU A 325 -17.76 8.69 -46.65
N VAL A 326 -18.08 9.73 -45.87
CA VAL A 326 -18.67 10.97 -46.42
C VAL A 326 -17.70 11.68 -47.37
N ARG A 327 -16.42 11.82 -47.00
CA ARG A 327 -15.41 12.50 -47.82
C ARG A 327 -15.12 11.73 -49.12
N GLU A 328 -15.09 10.40 -49.07
CA GLU A 328 -15.01 9.55 -50.27
C GLU A 328 -16.20 9.81 -51.20
N ARG A 329 -17.42 9.83 -50.65
CA ARG A 329 -18.63 10.10 -51.43
C ARG A 329 -18.66 11.49 -52.05
N LEU A 330 -18.21 12.52 -51.33
CA LEU A 330 -18.13 13.89 -51.85
C LEU A 330 -17.09 14.03 -52.97
N ALA A 331 -15.97 13.31 -52.86
CA ALA A 331 -14.96 13.28 -53.92
C ALA A 331 -15.49 12.59 -55.19
N GLU A 332 -16.23 11.48 -55.05
CA GLU A 332 -16.93 10.83 -56.18
C GLU A 332 -17.93 11.79 -56.84
N LEU A 333 -18.77 12.46 -56.05
CA LEU A 333 -19.74 13.43 -56.58
C LEU A 333 -19.04 14.59 -57.29
N ALA A 334 -17.93 15.09 -56.75
CA ALA A 334 -17.14 16.16 -57.37
C ALA A 334 -16.59 15.76 -58.75
N LEU A 335 -16.09 14.52 -58.89
CA LEU A 335 -15.63 13.99 -60.18
C LEU A 335 -16.77 13.86 -61.19
N GLN A 336 -17.95 13.41 -60.75
CA GLN A 336 -19.14 13.34 -61.62
C GLN A 336 -19.57 14.73 -62.11
N GLN A 337 -19.46 15.76 -61.25
CA GLN A 337 -19.74 17.13 -61.66
C GLN A 337 -18.73 17.67 -62.68
N LEU A 338 -17.45 17.34 -62.55
CA LEU A 338 -16.43 17.70 -63.53
C LEU A 338 -16.73 17.05 -64.90
N GLU A 339 -17.01 15.75 -64.92
CA GLU A 339 -17.35 15.02 -66.15
C GLU A 339 -18.63 15.58 -66.83
N LEU A 340 -19.60 16.01 -66.04
CA LEU A 340 -20.81 16.67 -66.55
C LEU A 340 -20.46 18.00 -67.24
N VAL A 341 -19.60 18.82 -66.63
CA VAL A 341 -19.23 20.15 -67.13
C VAL A 341 -18.36 20.05 -68.38
N GLU A 342 -17.40 19.12 -68.41
CA GLU A 342 -16.57 18.85 -69.58
C GLU A 342 -17.42 18.50 -70.80
N ARG A 343 -18.37 17.56 -70.64
CA ARG A 343 -19.30 17.19 -71.71
C ARG A 343 -20.10 18.39 -72.21
N ARG A 344 -20.71 19.14 -71.31
CA ARG A 344 -21.50 20.34 -71.68
C ARG A 344 -20.66 21.42 -72.34
N ALA A 345 -19.39 21.59 -71.95
CA ALA A 345 -18.48 22.52 -72.60
C ALA A 345 -18.09 22.07 -74.01
N THR A 346 -17.85 20.76 -74.22
CA THR A 346 -17.59 20.20 -75.56
C THR A 346 -18.80 20.34 -76.50
N GLU A 347 -20.01 20.28 -75.95
CA GLU A 347 -21.27 20.50 -76.67
C GLU A 347 -21.61 22.00 -76.86
N GLY A 348 -20.79 22.92 -76.34
CA GLY A 348 -21.01 24.36 -76.41
C GLY A 348 -22.14 24.89 -75.51
N LEU A 349 -22.65 24.07 -74.59
CA LEU A 349 -23.72 24.41 -73.64
C LEU A 349 -23.21 25.08 -72.35
N SER A 350 -21.89 25.13 -72.13
CA SER A 350 -21.28 25.75 -70.95
C SER A 350 -19.96 26.43 -71.31
N ALA A 351 -19.63 27.51 -70.59
CA ALA A 351 -18.41 28.26 -70.86
C ALA A 351 -17.16 27.49 -70.37
N PRO A 352 -16.02 27.54 -71.08
CA PRO A 352 -14.79 26.83 -70.68
C PRO A 352 -14.30 27.17 -69.26
N ILE A 353 -14.61 28.37 -68.76
CA ILE A 353 -14.30 28.78 -67.38
C ILE A 353 -14.95 27.88 -66.31
N GLU A 354 -16.07 27.22 -66.63
CA GLU A 354 -16.74 26.30 -65.71
C GLU A 354 -15.93 25.02 -65.48
N ILE A 355 -15.13 24.57 -66.46
CA ILE A 355 -14.22 23.42 -66.29
C ILE A 355 -13.17 23.77 -65.23
N VAL A 356 -12.52 24.93 -65.36
CA VAL A 356 -11.50 25.38 -64.40
C VAL A 356 -12.09 25.53 -62.99
N ARG A 357 -13.34 26.02 -62.89
CA ARG A 357 -14.05 26.09 -61.59
C ARG A 357 -14.32 24.70 -61.01
N ALA A 358 -14.68 23.74 -61.85
CA ALA A 358 -14.91 22.36 -61.43
C ALA A 358 -13.62 21.65 -61.01
N GLU A 359 -12.51 21.87 -61.72
CA GLU A 359 -11.18 21.37 -61.34
C GLU A 359 -10.75 21.86 -59.96
N VAL A 360 -10.97 23.15 -59.64
CA VAL A 360 -10.72 23.71 -58.30
C VAL A 360 -11.60 23.02 -57.24
N GLY A 361 -12.87 22.76 -57.56
CA GLY A 361 -13.79 22.04 -56.68
C GLY A 361 -13.33 20.61 -56.39
N VAL A 362 -12.90 19.87 -57.41
CA VAL A 362 -12.36 18.50 -57.29
C VAL A 362 -11.08 18.50 -56.46
N ALA A 363 -10.13 19.38 -56.75
CA ALA A 363 -8.86 19.48 -56.02
C ALA A 363 -9.10 19.71 -54.51
N LYS A 364 -10.07 20.56 -54.15
CA LYS A 364 -10.45 20.80 -52.75
C LYS A 364 -11.03 19.55 -52.07
N GLN A 365 -11.85 18.76 -52.77
CA GLN A 365 -12.38 17.51 -52.20
C GLN A 365 -11.31 16.43 -52.07
N GLN A 366 -10.36 16.36 -53.01
CA GLN A 366 -9.21 15.45 -52.92
C GLN A 366 -8.32 15.78 -51.71
N GLU A 367 -8.02 17.07 -51.47
CA GLU A 367 -7.29 17.50 -50.27
C GLU A 367 -8.01 17.05 -48.99
N ASN A 368 -9.31 17.33 -48.88
CA ASN A 368 -10.12 16.93 -47.71
C ASN A 368 -10.13 15.41 -47.50
N LEU A 369 -10.17 14.61 -48.58
CA LEU A 369 -10.11 13.16 -48.51
C LEU A 369 -8.75 12.67 -47.97
N ILE A 370 -7.64 13.24 -48.45
CA ILE A 370 -6.28 12.91 -47.97
C ILE A 370 -6.15 13.18 -46.46
N VAL A 371 -6.68 14.31 -46.00
CA VAL A 371 -6.70 14.66 -44.57
C VAL A 371 -7.55 13.65 -43.77
N ALA A 372 -8.75 13.32 -44.24
CA ALA A 372 -9.63 12.36 -43.58
C ALA A 372 -9.02 10.96 -43.47
N GLN A 373 -8.33 10.48 -44.52
CA GLN A 373 -7.60 9.22 -44.51
C GLN A 373 -6.49 9.21 -43.45
N THR A 374 -5.82 10.34 -43.26
CA THR A 374 -4.78 10.47 -42.24
C THR A 374 -5.37 10.46 -40.84
N ILE A 375 -6.49 11.17 -40.61
CA ILE A 375 -7.21 11.18 -39.32
C ILE A 375 -7.69 9.78 -38.94
N ASP A 376 -8.30 9.03 -39.87
CA ASP A 376 -8.74 7.65 -39.63
C ASP A 376 -7.59 6.76 -39.13
N ARG A 377 -6.41 6.84 -39.77
CA ARG A 377 -5.21 6.10 -39.34
C ARG A 377 -4.72 6.52 -37.95
N LEU A 378 -4.72 7.81 -37.64
CA LEU A 378 -4.25 8.32 -36.35
C LEU A 378 -5.16 7.82 -35.20
N VAL A 379 -6.47 7.94 -35.37
CA VAL A 379 -7.42 7.54 -34.33
C VAL A 379 -7.44 6.02 -34.15
N GLN A 380 -7.25 5.24 -35.21
CA GLN A 380 -7.05 3.78 -35.10
C GLN A 380 -5.78 3.42 -34.32
N ARG A 381 -4.66 4.13 -34.54
CA ARG A 381 -3.43 3.93 -33.75
C ARG A 381 -3.63 4.25 -32.28
N ASP A 382 -4.37 5.31 -31.97
CA ASP A 382 -4.72 5.67 -30.60
C ASP A 382 -5.55 4.58 -29.92
N LEU A 383 -6.54 4.02 -30.61
CA LEU A 383 -7.32 2.90 -30.09
C LEU A 383 -6.46 1.64 -29.88
N LYS A 384 -5.63 1.26 -30.86
CA LYS A 384 -4.69 0.13 -30.74
C LYS A 384 -3.79 0.28 -29.53
N ARG A 385 -3.25 1.48 -29.29
CA ARG A 385 -2.39 1.78 -28.13
C ARG A 385 -3.14 1.71 -26.80
N ILE A 386 -4.35 2.27 -26.71
CA ILE A 386 -5.13 2.30 -25.46
C ILE A 386 -5.59 0.89 -25.07
N VAL A 387 -6.07 0.11 -26.03
CA VAL A 387 -6.58 -1.25 -25.75
C VAL A 387 -5.43 -2.26 -25.65
N ASN A 388 -4.31 -2.00 -26.34
CA ASN A 388 -3.18 -2.90 -26.48
C ASN A 388 -3.61 -4.27 -27.05
N ILE A 389 -4.30 -4.23 -28.19
CA ILE A 389 -4.88 -5.42 -28.84
C ILE A 389 -3.78 -6.44 -29.15
N GLU A 390 -3.99 -7.69 -28.71
CA GLU A 390 -3.00 -8.76 -28.90
C GLU A 390 -2.72 -9.01 -30.38
N ASN A 391 -1.46 -9.23 -30.74
CA ASN A 391 -1.01 -9.53 -32.10
C ASN A 391 -1.30 -8.42 -33.15
N VAL A 392 -1.66 -7.21 -32.71
CA VAL A 392 -1.85 -6.05 -33.60
C VAL A 392 -0.84 -4.98 -33.22
N GLU A 393 0.22 -4.85 -34.00
CA GLU A 393 1.17 -3.75 -33.83
C GLU A 393 0.47 -2.40 -34.02
N VAL A 394 0.90 -1.38 -33.27
CA VAL A 394 0.30 -0.03 -33.35
C VAL A 394 0.33 0.50 -34.78
N ASN A 395 1.45 0.32 -35.50
CA ASN A 395 1.60 0.78 -36.88
C ASN A 395 1.25 -0.28 -37.95
N SER A 396 0.56 -1.36 -37.58
CA SER A 396 0.10 -2.36 -38.55
C SER A 396 -0.93 -1.78 -39.53
N ASP A 397 -0.96 -2.34 -40.75
CA ASP A 397 -1.96 -2.03 -41.78
C ASP A 397 -3.36 -2.61 -41.46
N THR A 398 -3.49 -3.37 -40.37
CA THR A 398 -4.76 -3.94 -39.91
C THR A 398 -5.76 -2.84 -39.63
N ARG A 399 -6.89 -2.82 -40.35
CA ARG A 399 -7.92 -1.78 -40.22
C ARG A 399 -8.99 -2.21 -39.22
N ILE A 400 -9.34 -1.31 -38.31
CA ILE A 400 -10.42 -1.56 -37.34
C ILE A 400 -11.74 -1.08 -37.93
N ILE A 401 -12.74 -1.97 -37.96
CA ILE A 401 -14.10 -1.64 -38.40
C ILE A 401 -15.05 -1.71 -37.20
N PRO A 402 -15.62 -0.56 -36.78
CA PRO A 402 -16.65 -0.53 -35.75
C PRO A 402 -17.92 -1.27 -36.20
N GLU A 403 -18.38 -2.25 -35.41
CA GLU A 403 -19.64 -2.98 -35.69
C GLU A 403 -20.85 -2.43 -34.92
N THR A 404 -20.63 -1.71 -33.83
CA THR A 404 -21.72 -1.24 -32.97
C THR A 404 -22.30 0.06 -33.50
N ASP A 405 -23.57 0.05 -33.86
CA ASP A 405 -24.31 1.25 -34.23
C ASP A 405 -24.70 2.08 -32.99
N PRO A 406 -24.78 3.42 -33.10
CA PRO A 406 -25.13 4.30 -32.00
C PRO A 406 -26.60 4.14 -31.58
N GLU A 407 -26.84 3.99 -30.27
CA GLU A 407 -28.20 3.98 -29.71
C GLU A 407 -28.74 5.42 -29.61
N LEU A 408 -29.70 5.76 -30.46
CA LEU A 408 -30.27 7.10 -30.54
C LEU A 408 -31.66 7.14 -29.87
N VAL A 409 -31.65 7.26 -28.54
CA VAL A 409 -32.85 7.29 -27.71
C VAL A 409 -32.77 8.49 -26.76
N GLN A 410 -33.82 9.30 -26.68
CA GLN A 410 -33.86 10.40 -25.72
C GLN A 410 -34.10 9.88 -24.30
N TYR A 411 -33.26 10.31 -23.35
CA TYR A 411 -33.45 10.07 -21.92
C TYR A 411 -33.96 11.32 -21.22
N PHE A 412 -34.95 11.16 -20.34
CA PHE A 412 -35.46 12.23 -19.47
C PHE A 412 -35.06 11.94 -18.03
N LEU A 413 -34.02 12.63 -17.57
CA LEU A 413 -33.36 12.41 -16.29
C LEU A 413 -33.53 13.61 -15.36
N ASP A 414 -33.67 13.36 -14.06
CA ASP A 414 -33.64 14.39 -13.03
C ASP A 414 -32.21 14.55 -12.51
N ALA A 415 -31.61 15.72 -12.79
CA ALA A 415 -30.24 16.02 -12.41
C ALA A 415 -30.01 16.02 -10.89
N ASN A 416 -30.99 16.50 -10.10
CA ASN A 416 -30.81 16.62 -8.65
C ASN A 416 -30.80 15.24 -7.99
N VAL A 417 -31.71 14.36 -8.40
CA VAL A 417 -31.77 12.98 -7.90
C VAL A 417 -30.49 12.22 -8.25
N LEU A 418 -30.00 12.36 -9.49
CA LEU A 418 -28.74 11.74 -9.91
C LEU A 418 -27.53 12.30 -9.18
N ALA A 419 -27.52 13.61 -8.88
CA ALA A 419 -26.42 14.26 -8.17
C ALA A 419 -26.31 13.74 -6.72
N ASP A 420 -27.43 13.60 -6.02
CA ASP A 420 -27.43 13.05 -4.66
C ASP A 420 -27.02 11.57 -4.63
N GLU A 421 -27.45 10.78 -5.61
CA GLU A 421 -26.97 9.40 -5.76
C GLU A 421 -25.48 9.30 -6.09
N ALA A 422 -24.98 10.20 -6.94
CA ALA A 422 -23.56 10.25 -7.32
C ALA A 422 -22.65 10.56 -6.13
N VAL A 423 -23.05 11.47 -5.23
CA VAL A 423 -22.31 11.78 -4.00
C VAL A 423 -22.13 10.54 -3.13
N VAL A 424 -23.14 9.65 -3.08
CA VAL A 424 -23.08 8.41 -2.31
C VAL A 424 -22.27 7.32 -3.01
N ASN A 425 -22.43 7.18 -4.32
CA ASN A 425 -21.87 6.03 -5.07
C ASN A 425 -20.44 6.24 -5.58
N ARG A 426 -19.98 7.49 -5.74
CA ARG A 426 -18.65 7.75 -6.28
C ARG A 426 -17.51 7.27 -5.37
N MET A 427 -16.58 6.53 -5.97
CA MET A 427 -15.44 5.91 -5.27
C MET A 427 -14.49 6.94 -4.62
N GLU A 428 -14.35 8.12 -5.22
CA GLU A 428 -13.57 9.23 -4.65
C GLU A 428 -14.18 9.81 -3.35
N MET A 429 -15.50 9.73 -3.17
CA MET A 429 -16.13 10.11 -1.89
C MET A 429 -15.87 9.06 -0.82
N LEU A 430 -15.92 7.78 -1.19
CA LEU A 430 -15.56 6.68 -0.30
C LEU A 430 -14.09 6.78 0.13
N GLU A 431 -13.18 7.11 -0.78
CA GLU A 431 -11.76 7.36 -0.48
C GLU A 431 -11.60 8.44 0.59
N LEU A 432 -12.21 9.62 0.41
CA LEU A 432 -12.15 10.72 1.37
C LEU A 432 -12.71 10.32 2.75
N GLU A 433 -13.76 9.52 2.78
CA GLU A 433 -14.36 9.00 4.02
C GLU A 433 -13.43 8.03 4.74
N LEU A 434 -12.73 7.15 4.02
CA LEU A 434 -11.73 6.24 4.57
C LEU A 434 -10.51 7.01 5.11
N GLU A 435 -10.08 8.06 4.42
CA GLU A 435 -9.02 8.93 4.91
C GLU A 435 -9.43 9.71 6.17
N LEU A 436 -10.67 10.19 6.25
CA LEU A 436 -11.23 10.84 7.45
C LEU A 436 -11.32 9.87 8.63
N ALA A 437 -11.65 8.60 8.37
CA ALA A 437 -11.60 7.55 9.37
C ALA A 437 -10.15 7.31 9.86
N ALA A 438 -9.17 7.32 8.95
CA ALA A 438 -7.76 7.19 9.31
C ALA A 438 -7.28 8.39 10.13
N ASP A 439 -7.74 9.62 9.82
CA ASP A 439 -7.45 10.81 10.62
C ASP A 439 -8.00 10.72 12.04
N LYS A 440 -9.20 10.16 12.22
CA LYS A 440 -9.74 9.93 13.56
C LYS A 440 -8.79 9.03 14.37
N VAL A 441 -8.33 7.93 13.78
CA VAL A 441 -7.36 7.03 14.43
C VAL A 441 -6.03 7.76 14.75
N ARG A 442 -5.53 8.61 13.83
CA ARG A 442 -4.34 9.44 14.07
C ARG A 442 -4.53 10.43 15.24
N ILE A 443 -5.70 11.06 15.34
CA ILE A 443 -6.03 11.97 16.44
C ILE A 443 -6.07 11.21 17.76
N ASP A 444 -6.70 10.04 17.81
CA ASP A 444 -6.81 9.24 19.02
C ASP A 444 -5.43 8.74 19.48
N PHE A 445 -4.58 8.32 18.55
CA PHE A 445 -3.17 8.01 18.83
C PHE A 445 -2.42 9.24 19.38
N ALA A 446 -2.52 10.40 18.72
CA ALA A 446 -1.85 11.63 19.15
C ALA A 446 -2.33 12.11 20.53
N ARG A 447 -3.61 11.93 20.87
CA ARG A 447 -4.14 12.20 22.21
C ARG A 447 -3.47 11.33 23.27
N ASN A 448 -3.28 10.04 22.98
CA ASN A 448 -2.56 9.16 23.90
C ASN A 448 -1.09 9.55 24.05
N GLN A 449 -0.43 9.99 22.98
CA GLN A 449 0.98 10.41 23.04
C GLN A 449 1.22 11.61 23.97
N VAL A 450 0.24 12.49 24.15
CA VAL A 450 0.35 13.63 25.08
C VAL A 450 0.40 13.20 26.56
N LEU A 451 -0.04 11.98 26.89
CA LEU A 451 -0.04 11.50 28.27
C LEU A 451 1.39 11.26 28.81
N PRO A 452 1.58 11.29 30.14
CA PRO A 452 2.82 10.84 30.77
C PRO A 452 3.10 9.36 30.49
N LEU A 453 4.38 8.99 30.44
CA LEU A 453 4.76 7.58 30.37
C LEU A 453 4.87 7.04 31.78
N ILE A 454 4.02 6.08 32.11
CA ILE A 454 4.10 5.32 33.35
C ILE A 454 4.14 3.85 32.95
N THR A 455 5.18 3.13 33.36
CA THR A 455 5.37 1.71 33.08
C THR A 455 5.38 0.91 34.37
N LEU A 456 4.69 -0.22 34.36
CA LEU A 456 4.82 -1.27 35.37
C LEU A 456 5.85 -2.27 34.85
N ASP A 457 6.97 -2.38 35.57
CA ASP A 457 8.04 -3.30 35.25
C ASP A 457 8.03 -4.45 36.27
N PHE A 458 7.94 -5.67 35.76
CA PHE A 458 8.11 -6.90 36.53
C PHE A 458 9.30 -7.68 35.97
N GLU A 459 10.21 -8.08 36.85
CA GLU A 459 11.40 -8.85 36.52
C GLU A 459 11.49 -10.07 37.44
N TYR A 460 11.79 -11.21 36.86
CA TYR A 460 12.14 -12.43 37.57
C TYR A 460 13.43 -13.00 36.98
N GLY A 461 14.48 -13.06 37.79
CA GLY A 461 15.80 -13.50 37.38
C GLY A 461 16.29 -14.69 38.22
N LEU A 462 16.93 -15.65 37.59
CA LEU A 462 17.77 -16.65 38.22
C LEU A 462 19.20 -16.37 37.77
N ALA A 463 20.14 -16.20 38.69
CA ALA A 463 21.53 -16.00 38.32
C ALA A 463 22.46 -16.64 39.34
N ALA A 464 23.37 -17.48 38.86
CA ALA A 464 24.38 -18.10 39.70
C ALA A 464 25.75 -18.07 39.04
N ARG A 465 26.78 -18.07 39.89
CA ARG A 465 28.18 -18.16 39.48
C ARG A 465 28.67 -19.60 39.64
N GLY A 466 29.65 -19.96 38.83
CA GLY A 466 30.34 -21.24 38.86
C GLY A 466 31.78 -21.11 38.37
N GLY A 467 32.60 -22.13 38.65
CA GLY A 467 33.98 -22.21 38.14
C GLY A 467 34.05 -22.55 36.65
N SER A 468 32.94 -22.97 36.06
CA SER A 468 32.77 -23.25 34.63
C SER A 468 31.36 -22.89 34.16
N LEU A 469 31.15 -22.75 32.85
CA LEU A 469 29.83 -22.47 32.28
C LEU A 469 28.78 -23.53 32.67
N GLY A 470 29.17 -24.81 32.65
CA GLY A 470 28.28 -25.91 33.03
C GLY A 470 27.90 -25.89 34.50
N THR A 471 28.86 -25.63 35.40
CA THR A 471 28.58 -25.51 36.84
C THR A 471 27.77 -24.26 37.16
N ALA A 472 27.99 -23.15 36.45
CA ALA A 472 27.19 -21.95 36.60
C ALA A 472 25.72 -22.19 36.21
N TRP A 473 25.47 -22.91 35.11
CA TRP A 473 24.11 -23.31 34.71
C TRP A 473 23.44 -24.22 35.73
N GLU A 474 24.13 -25.28 36.16
CA GLU A 474 23.60 -26.20 37.17
C GLU A 474 23.27 -25.47 38.47
N ASN A 475 24.15 -24.55 38.89
CA ASN A 475 23.94 -23.73 40.08
C ASN A 475 22.73 -22.79 39.93
N THR A 476 22.46 -22.25 38.73
CA THR A 476 21.31 -21.38 38.47
C THR A 476 19.97 -22.10 38.67
N TRP A 477 19.92 -23.41 38.41
CA TRP A 477 18.71 -24.22 38.57
C TRP A 477 18.68 -25.09 39.83
N GLY A 478 19.84 -25.32 40.45
CA GLY A 478 20.06 -26.18 41.61
C GLY A 478 19.98 -25.46 42.96
N TYR A 479 20.32 -24.17 43.01
CA TYR A 479 20.22 -23.34 44.22
C TYR A 479 19.05 -22.36 44.15
N ASP A 480 18.61 -21.86 45.32
CA ASP A 480 17.63 -20.77 45.40
C ASP A 480 18.33 -19.42 45.19
N THR A 481 18.60 -19.08 43.93
CA THR A 481 19.20 -17.80 43.50
C THR A 481 18.18 -16.87 42.86
N GLY A 482 16.88 -17.13 43.08
CA GLY A 482 15.81 -16.39 42.46
C GLY A 482 15.68 -14.97 43.01
N THR A 483 15.72 -14.00 42.11
CA THR A 483 15.41 -12.60 42.39
C THR A 483 14.14 -12.22 41.66
N TYR A 484 13.26 -11.49 42.33
CA TYR A 484 12.10 -10.89 41.69
C TYR A 484 12.02 -9.42 42.08
N GLY A 485 11.60 -8.60 41.13
CA GLY A 485 11.44 -7.17 41.32
C GLY A 485 10.17 -6.72 40.62
N MET A 486 9.42 -5.83 41.27
CA MET A 486 8.31 -5.13 40.66
C MET A 486 8.49 -3.65 40.96
N GLY A 487 8.39 -2.81 39.93
CA GLY A 487 8.58 -1.37 40.05
C GLY A 487 7.66 -0.62 39.11
N ILE A 488 7.35 0.62 39.47
CA ILE A 488 6.66 1.56 38.59
C ILE A 488 7.67 2.64 38.22
N ARG A 489 7.83 2.90 36.92
CA ARG A 489 8.69 3.97 36.40
C ARG A 489 7.83 5.01 35.70
N GLY A 490 8.10 6.28 35.95
CA GLY A 490 7.35 7.39 35.39
C GLY A 490 8.26 8.43 34.73
N GLU A 491 7.86 8.94 33.57
CA GLU A 491 8.44 10.09 32.90
C GLU A 491 7.31 11.10 32.59
N ILE A 492 7.33 12.21 33.30
CA ILE A 492 6.39 13.32 33.12
C ILE A 492 7.14 14.47 32.46
N PRO A 493 6.90 14.76 31.17
CA PRO A 493 7.52 15.91 30.51
C PRO A 493 6.96 17.21 31.11
N VAL A 494 7.85 18.11 31.56
CA VAL A 494 7.47 19.42 32.12
C VAL A 494 6.90 20.34 31.03
N THR A 495 7.47 20.28 29.83
CA THR A 495 6.92 20.90 28.61
C THR A 495 6.67 19.83 27.55
N ASN A 496 5.48 19.82 26.97
CA ASN A 496 5.04 18.77 26.01
C ASN A 496 4.62 19.36 24.65
N GLU A 497 5.17 20.53 24.31
CA GLU A 497 4.76 21.32 23.13
C GLU A 497 4.90 20.53 21.82
N ALA A 498 5.94 19.69 21.69
CA ALA A 498 6.12 18.87 20.49
C ALA A 498 4.95 17.89 20.26
N ARG A 499 4.45 17.22 21.31
CA ARG A 499 3.34 16.26 21.19
C ARG A 499 1.99 16.96 21.09
N GLU A 500 1.83 18.08 21.79
CA GLU A 500 0.64 18.92 21.63
C GLU A 500 0.54 19.51 20.21
N ALA A 501 1.65 19.97 19.64
CA ALA A 501 1.71 20.45 18.27
C ALA A 501 1.37 19.32 17.26
N GLN A 502 1.82 18.09 17.51
CA GLN A 502 1.43 16.92 16.71
C GLN A 502 -0.09 16.66 16.79
N LEU A 503 -0.69 16.74 17.98
CA LEU A 503 -2.14 16.60 18.16
C LEU A 503 -2.91 17.75 17.46
N ARG A 504 -2.45 19.00 17.60
CA ARG A 504 -3.02 20.16 16.90
C ARG A 504 -2.95 19.97 15.39
N ARG A 505 -1.80 19.52 14.87
CA ARG A 505 -1.60 19.20 13.44
C ARG A 505 -2.58 18.13 12.97
N ALA A 506 -2.74 17.02 13.71
CA ALA A 506 -3.67 15.95 13.34
C ALA A 506 -5.13 16.43 13.28
N LYS A 507 -5.55 17.28 14.24
CA LYS A 507 -6.88 17.91 14.22
C LYS A 507 -7.06 18.82 13.01
N LEU A 508 -6.08 19.69 12.71
CA LEU A 508 -6.12 20.60 11.57
C LEU A 508 -6.12 19.84 10.23
N GLN A 509 -5.38 18.74 10.12
CA GLN A 509 -5.40 17.87 8.93
C GLN A 509 -6.81 17.31 8.69
N ARG A 510 -7.49 16.83 9.74
CA ARG A 510 -8.88 16.36 9.63
C ARG A 510 -9.83 17.48 9.24
N THR A 511 -9.70 18.67 9.83
CA THR A 511 -10.53 19.83 9.47
C THR A 511 -10.32 20.22 8.00
N LYS A 512 -9.08 20.26 7.52
CA LYS A 512 -8.76 20.49 6.10
C LYS A 512 -9.46 19.46 5.22
N ARG A 513 -9.39 18.18 5.57
CA ARG A 513 -9.98 17.09 4.80
C ARG A 513 -11.53 17.12 4.80
N LEU A 514 -12.16 17.55 5.90
CA LEU A 514 -13.61 17.80 5.94
C LEU A 514 -14.02 18.91 4.97
N SER A 515 -13.26 20.01 4.90
CA SER A 515 -13.48 21.06 3.91
C SER A 515 -13.26 20.55 2.49
N THR A 516 -12.23 19.73 2.24
CA THR A 516 -12.00 19.09 0.94
C THR A 516 -13.16 18.18 0.54
N ARG A 517 -13.73 17.40 1.47
CA ARG A 517 -14.92 16.57 1.22
C ARG A 517 -16.13 17.42 0.82
N ALA A 518 -16.40 18.52 1.54
CA ALA A 518 -17.49 19.43 1.21
C ALA A 518 -17.30 20.08 -0.17
N ALA A 519 -16.07 20.50 -0.51
CA ALA A 519 -15.76 21.02 -1.84
C ALA A 519 -15.94 19.96 -2.94
N ARG A 520 -15.54 18.70 -2.68
CA ARG A 520 -15.71 17.62 -3.65
C ARG A 520 -17.17 17.25 -3.85
N GLU A 521 -17.99 17.27 -2.79
CA GLU A 521 -19.43 17.08 -2.88
C GLU A 521 -20.08 18.10 -3.84
N LEU A 522 -19.74 19.39 -3.70
CA LEU A 522 -20.23 20.42 -4.62
C LEU A 522 -19.76 20.21 -6.06
N SER A 523 -18.48 19.83 -6.24
CA SER A 523 -17.91 19.50 -7.56
C SER A 523 -18.64 18.33 -8.22
N ILE A 524 -18.97 17.28 -7.47
CA ILE A 524 -19.71 16.11 -7.98
C ILE A 524 -21.11 16.53 -8.42
N ARG A 525 -21.82 17.32 -7.61
CA ARG A 525 -23.15 17.81 -7.97
C ARG A 525 -23.12 18.62 -9.26
N GLN A 526 -22.15 19.54 -9.39
CA GLN A 526 -21.97 20.32 -10.61
C GLN A 526 -21.66 19.42 -11.80
N GLU A 527 -20.69 18.50 -11.69
CA GLU A 527 -20.31 17.58 -12.77
C GLU A 527 -21.50 16.76 -13.29
N VAL A 528 -22.42 16.33 -12.41
CA VAL A 528 -23.62 15.58 -12.81
C VAL A 528 -24.64 16.49 -13.49
N CYS A 529 -24.92 17.67 -12.95
CA CYS A 529 -25.84 18.63 -13.58
C CYS A 529 -25.35 19.04 -14.98
N ASP A 530 -24.06 19.40 -15.09
CA ASP A 530 -23.43 19.77 -16.36
C ASP A 530 -23.50 18.61 -17.36
N ALA A 531 -23.27 17.37 -16.93
CA ALA A 531 -23.37 16.19 -17.81
C ALA A 531 -24.80 15.94 -18.32
N VAL A 532 -25.83 16.14 -17.49
CA VAL A 532 -27.24 16.03 -17.92
C VAL A 532 -27.60 17.12 -18.92
N ASP A 533 -27.15 18.36 -18.70
CA ASP A 533 -27.40 19.48 -19.61
C ASP A 533 -26.69 19.26 -20.97
N VAL A 534 -25.44 18.81 -20.95
CA VAL A 534 -24.70 18.46 -22.18
C VAL A 534 -25.37 17.31 -22.94
N LEU A 535 -25.87 16.28 -22.25
CA LEU A 535 -26.62 15.18 -22.88
C LEU A 535 -27.89 15.70 -23.58
N ASN A 536 -28.66 16.56 -22.91
CA ASN A 536 -29.87 17.17 -23.46
C ASN A 536 -29.54 18.07 -24.66
N GLN A 537 -28.47 18.87 -24.57
CA GLN A 537 -27.98 19.71 -25.66
C GLN A 537 -27.59 18.85 -26.87
N ASN A 538 -26.82 17.78 -26.68
CA ASN A 538 -26.37 16.90 -27.76
C ASN A 538 -27.54 16.22 -28.46
N TRP A 539 -28.59 15.83 -27.72
CA TRP A 539 -29.82 15.33 -28.33
C TRP A 539 -30.49 16.37 -29.25
N GLN A 540 -30.64 17.62 -28.79
CA GLN A 540 -31.19 18.69 -29.61
C GLN A 540 -30.30 19.01 -30.82
N ARG A 541 -28.98 18.94 -30.65
CA ARG A 541 -28.00 19.13 -31.72
C ARG A 541 -28.16 18.08 -32.81
N ILE A 542 -28.35 16.80 -32.47
CA ILE A 542 -28.64 15.73 -33.46
C ILE A 542 -29.88 16.09 -34.29
N LEU A 543 -30.97 16.50 -33.64
CA LEU A 543 -32.22 16.85 -34.33
C LEU A 543 -32.02 18.04 -35.29
N ALA A 544 -31.27 19.05 -34.87
CA ALA A 544 -30.97 20.23 -35.68
C ALA A 544 -30.06 19.88 -36.87
N THR A 545 -28.95 19.17 -36.63
CA THR A 545 -28.00 18.80 -37.70
C THR A 545 -28.64 17.89 -38.73
N ARG A 546 -29.51 16.97 -38.31
CA ARG A 546 -30.21 16.08 -39.25
C ARG A 546 -31.17 16.85 -40.17
N ARG A 547 -31.86 17.86 -39.64
CA ARG A 547 -32.67 18.78 -40.47
C ARG A 547 -31.81 19.58 -41.43
N THR A 548 -30.64 20.04 -40.99
CA THR A 548 -29.68 20.73 -41.86
C THR A 548 -29.21 19.83 -43.00
N VAL A 549 -28.91 18.55 -42.76
CA VAL A 549 -28.54 17.61 -43.82
C VAL A 549 -29.64 17.46 -44.86
N ILE A 550 -30.90 17.27 -44.42
CA ILE A 550 -32.05 17.16 -45.35
C ILE A 550 -32.21 18.44 -46.19
N ALA A 551 -32.08 19.62 -45.56
CA ALA A 551 -32.22 20.89 -46.26
C ALA A 551 -31.06 21.16 -47.24
N SER A 552 -29.82 20.88 -46.83
CA SER A 552 -28.62 21.04 -47.67
C SER A 552 -28.62 20.07 -48.85
N ASP A 553 -29.12 18.84 -48.67
CA ASP A 553 -29.25 17.88 -49.76
C ASP A 553 -30.27 18.35 -50.81
N ALA A 554 -31.43 18.83 -50.35
CA ALA A 554 -32.43 19.43 -51.24
C ALA A 554 -31.89 20.67 -51.98
N ASN A 555 -31.09 21.51 -51.30
CA ASN A 555 -30.45 22.68 -51.90
C ASN A 555 -29.44 22.27 -52.99
N TYR A 556 -28.57 21.30 -52.69
CA TYR A 556 -27.62 20.76 -53.66
C TYR A 556 -28.30 20.22 -54.93
N ILE A 557 -29.36 19.43 -54.77
CA ILE A 557 -30.14 18.90 -55.90
C ILE A 557 -30.79 20.04 -56.70
N ALA A 558 -31.26 21.10 -56.03
CA ALA A 558 -31.85 22.25 -56.70
C ALA A 558 -30.83 23.06 -57.50
N GLU A 559 -29.65 23.33 -56.92
CA GLU A 559 -28.55 24.04 -57.58
C GLU A 559 -28.02 23.24 -58.78
N GLN A 560 -27.87 21.91 -58.63
CA GLN A 560 -27.48 21.03 -59.73
C GLN A 560 -28.46 21.12 -60.90
N LYS A 561 -29.78 21.03 -60.63
CA LYS A 561 -30.81 21.14 -61.69
C LYS A 561 -30.85 22.52 -62.34
N GLN A 562 -30.59 23.59 -61.58
CA GLN A 562 -30.54 24.95 -62.12
C GLN A 562 -29.30 25.15 -62.99
N PHE A 563 -28.16 24.58 -62.61
CA PHE A 563 -26.95 24.56 -63.44
C PHE A 563 -27.20 23.82 -64.77
N GLU A 564 -27.87 22.67 -64.72
CA GLU A 564 -28.25 21.92 -65.93
C GLU A 564 -29.15 22.74 -66.88
N GLN A 565 -29.89 23.70 -66.36
CA GLN A 565 -30.73 24.64 -67.13
C GLN A 565 -29.98 25.93 -67.53
N GLY A 566 -28.70 26.06 -67.19
CA GLY A 566 -27.89 27.26 -67.46
C GLY A 566 -28.25 28.49 -66.61
N LYS A 567 -28.98 28.30 -65.51
CA LYS A 567 -29.43 29.40 -64.61
C LYS A 567 -28.44 29.70 -63.49
N ARG A 568 -27.49 28.79 -63.24
CA ARG A 568 -26.50 28.84 -62.16
C ARG A 568 -25.13 28.46 -62.68
N THR A 569 -24.11 28.69 -61.86
CA THR A 569 -22.70 28.42 -62.15
C THR A 569 -22.20 27.21 -61.36
N MET A 570 -21.14 26.54 -61.81
CA MET A 570 -20.54 25.42 -61.07
C MET A 570 -20.03 25.81 -59.71
N ARG A 571 -19.65 27.09 -59.54
CA ARG A 571 -19.26 27.61 -58.22
C ARG A 571 -20.38 27.42 -57.20
N GLU A 572 -21.62 27.72 -57.56
CA GLU A 572 -22.79 27.58 -56.66
C GLU A 572 -23.08 26.09 -56.37
N VAL A 573 -22.93 25.20 -57.37
CA VAL A 573 -23.09 23.75 -57.18
C VAL A 573 -22.04 23.19 -56.21
N PHE A 574 -20.76 23.58 -56.37
CA PHE A 574 -19.70 23.14 -55.47
C PHE A 574 -19.78 23.77 -54.08
N GLU A 575 -20.30 24.99 -53.96
CA GLU A 575 -20.62 25.63 -52.68
C GLU A 575 -21.71 24.83 -51.95
N ALA A 576 -22.83 24.49 -52.63
CA ALA A 576 -23.88 23.66 -52.06
C ALA A 576 -23.42 22.23 -51.72
N LEU A 577 -22.56 21.62 -52.55
CA LEU A 577 -21.96 20.32 -52.25
C LEU A 577 -21.06 20.37 -51.01
N GLY A 578 -20.29 21.45 -50.85
CA GLY A 578 -19.50 21.70 -49.65
C GLY A 578 -20.37 21.85 -48.39
N GLU A 579 -21.46 22.61 -48.48
CA GLU A 579 -22.42 22.78 -47.38
C GLU A 579 -23.08 21.46 -46.97
N LEU A 580 -23.47 20.62 -47.94
CA LEU A 580 -23.99 19.28 -47.69
C LEU A 580 -22.96 18.42 -46.94
N GLY A 581 -21.69 18.44 -47.40
CA GLY A 581 -20.61 17.73 -46.74
C GLY A 581 -20.41 18.18 -45.29
N GLU A 582 -20.31 19.48 -45.05
CA GLU A 582 -20.17 20.03 -43.70
C GLU A 582 -21.42 19.79 -42.82
N ALA A 583 -22.62 19.70 -43.40
CA ALA A 583 -23.82 19.30 -42.67
C ALA A 583 -23.74 17.82 -42.23
N GLN A 584 -23.35 16.92 -43.13
CA GLN A 584 -23.22 15.48 -42.83
C GLN A 584 -22.15 15.22 -41.76
N LEU A 585 -20.99 15.91 -41.84
CA LEU A 585 -19.93 15.79 -40.84
C LEU A 585 -20.38 16.31 -39.47
N ARG A 586 -21.15 17.41 -39.42
CA ARG A 586 -21.73 17.93 -38.18
C ARG A 586 -22.76 16.98 -37.57
N GLU A 587 -23.55 16.27 -38.39
CA GLU A 587 -24.47 15.24 -37.92
C GLU A 587 -23.70 14.06 -37.30
N ILE A 588 -22.67 13.54 -37.98
CA ILE A 588 -21.82 12.47 -37.45
C ILE A 588 -21.21 12.87 -36.10
N ALA A 589 -20.67 14.10 -36.02
CA ALA A 589 -20.10 14.61 -34.77
C ALA A 589 -21.17 14.70 -33.67
N ALA A 590 -22.37 15.21 -33.95
CA ALA A 590 -23.46 15.31 -32.97
C ALA A 590 -23.89 13.92 -32.45
N VAL A 591 -23.99 12.92 -33.33
CA VAL A 591 -24.33 11.54 -32.97
C VAL A 591 -23.27 10.92 -32.04
N VAL A 592 -21.99 11.11 -32.37
CA VAL A 592 -20.88 10.58 -31.58
C VAL A 592 -20.75 11.30 -30.24
N GLU A 593 -20.87 12.62 -30.22
CA GLU A 593 -20.84 13.42 -28.99
C GLU A 593 -21.98 13.05 -28.04
N TYR A 594 -23.15 12.66 -28.59
CA TYR A 594 -24.23 12.12 -27.77
C TYR A 594 -23.84 10.80 -27.08
N GLN A 595 -23.22 9.86 -27.81
CA GLN A 595 -22.71 8.61 -27.21
C GLN A 595 -21.63 8.87 -26.15
N VAL A 596 -20.73 9.82 -26.42
CA VAL A 596 -19.71 10.24 -25.45
C VAL A 596 -20.35 10.87 -24.21
N SER A 597 -21.40 11.70 -24.36
CA SER A 597 -22.11 12.27 -23.22
C SER A 597 -22.84 11.25 -22.36
N LEU A 598 -23.30 10.11 -22.93
CA LEU A 598 -23.82 8.98 -22.15
C LEU A 598 -22.74 8.33 -21.28
N ILE A 599 -21.54 8.13 -21.86
CA ILE A 599 -20.37 7.62 -21.13
C ILE A 599 -19.96 8.60 -20.03
N ASP A 600 -19.94 9.90 -20.33
CA ASP A 600 -19.60 10.95 -19.36
C ASP A 600 -20.61 11.03 -18.22
N LEU A 601 -21.91 10.89 -18.50
CA LEU A 601 -22.93 10.84 -17.46
C LEU A 601 -22.80 9.58 -16.60
N ALA A 602 -22.55 8.42 -17.20
CA ALA A 602 -22.34 7.18 -16.47
C ALA A 602 -21.07 7.24 -15.59
N PHE A 603 -20.01 7.86 -16.09
CA PHE A 603 -18.81 8.18 -15.31
C PHE A 603 -19.14 9.17 -14.17
N ALA A 604 -19.86 10.24 -14.49
CA ALA A 604 -20.19 11.30 -13.54
C ALA A 604 -21.10 10.83 -12.40
N THR A 605 -21.91 9.81 -12.63
CA THR A 605 -22.76 9.20 -11.59
C THR A 605 -22.04 8.08 -10.81
N GLY A 606 -20.84 7.68 -11.24
CA GLY A 606 -20.11 6.55 -10.66
C GLY A 606 -20.68 5.18 -11.03
N THR A 607 -21.51 5.11 -12.08
CA THR A 607 -22.28 3.92 -12.47
C THR A 607 -21.79 3.27 -13.76
N LEU A 608 -20.64 3.69 -14.27
CA LEU A 608 -20.08 3.24 -15.55
C LEU A 608 -19.99 1.72 -15.67
N LEU A 609 -19.57 1.00 -14.62
CA LEU A 609 -19.48 -0.47 -14.64
C LEU A 609 -20.86 -1.13 -14.85
N GLY A 610 -21.91 -0.51 -14.33
CA GLY A 610 -23.30 -0.91 -14.54
C GLY A 610 -23.83 -0.58 -15.92
N TYR A 611 -23.43 0.56 -16.47
CA TYR A 611 -23.74 0.96 -17.84
C TYR A 611 -23.03 0.06 -18.86
N SER A 612 -21.80 -0.35 -18.56
CA SER A 612 -20.98 -1.15 -19.46
C SER A 612 -21.30 -2.65 -19.43
N ASP A 613 -22.19 -3.10 -18.53
CA ASP A 613 -22.51 -4.50 -18.23
C ASP A 613 -21.25 -5.31 -17.89
N VAL A 614 -20.25 -4.63 -17.32
CA VAL A 614 -18.99 -5.24 -16.86
C VAL A 614 -19.13 -5.56 -15.38
N ASP A 615 -19.31 -6.84 -15.08
CA ASP A 615 -19.13 -7.33 -13.73
C ASP A 615 -17.62 -7.42 -13.45
N VAL A 616 -17.09 -6.46 -12.70
CA VAL A 616 -15.78 -6.61 -12.04
C VAL A 616 -16.00 -7.52 -10.83
N GLY A 617 -16.59 -8.69 -11.09
CA GLY A 617 -16.95 -9.68 -10.09
C GLY A 617 -15.73 -9.93 -9.26
N GLY A 618 -15.90 -9.80 -7.94
CA GLY A 618 -14.82 -9.73 -6.94
C GLY A 618 -13.61 -10.49 -7.42
N ILE A 619 -12.65 -9.74 -7.98
CA ILE A 619 -11.40 -10.32 -8.47
C ILE A 619 -10.90 -11.08 -7.26
N ASP A 620 -10.92 -12.42 -7.34
CA ASP A 620 -10.44 -13.21 -6.23
C ASP A 620 -8.96 -12.90 -6.12
N TYR A 621 -8.65 -11.92 -5.26
CA TYR A 621 -7.32 -11.36 -5.10
C TYR A 621 -6.32 -12.44 -4.62
N ALA A 622 -6.81 -13.66 -4.35
CA ALA A 622 -6.06 -14.86 -4.03
C ALA A 622 -5.62 -15.71 -5.23
N GLN A 623 -6.23 -15.63 -6.43
CA GLN A 623 -6.01 -16.65 -7.48
C GLN A 623 -5.37 -16.18 -8.80
N ALA A 624 -5.11 -14.90 -9.01
CA ALA A 624 -4.33 -14.46 -10.18
C ALA A 624 -2.82 -14.42 -9.86
N ALA A 625 -2.15 -15.55 -10.02
CA ALA A 625 -0.70 -15.68 -10.23
C ALA A 625 -0.49 -16.61 -11.44
N PRO A 626 0.60 -16.43 -12.23
CA PRO A 626 0.94 -17.35 -13.32
C PRO A 626 1.25 -18.77 -12.83
#